data_AF-A0A7C2FF09-F1
#
_entry.id   AF-A0A7C2FF09-F1
#
_cell.length_a   1.000
_cell.length_b   1.000
_cell.length_c   1.000
_cell.angle_alpha   90.00
_cell.angle_beta   90.00
_cell.angle_gamma   90.00
#
_symmetry.space_group_name_H-M   'P 1'
#
loop_
_entity.id
_entity.type
_entity.pdbx_description
1 polymer ?
#
loop_
_entity_poly.entity_id
_entity_poly.type
_entity_poly.pdbx_seq_one_letter_code
_entity_poly.pdbx_strand_id
1 'polypeptide(L)'
;MRQHKALAVIIVTLLALLLLPVSAASAQATFATCQGAFITAGMVDWGTWTYPGGNTHVRELVGTYEQVMPGSDPRCNGSNTVVTNANWDAYGVGPSWGTFHVVPNQYSNFTGGWAGAWTGMSYADGTSSIRVEGHGYGDLEGQQVFVEIEFPGLFAPGTASGYILDPHGG
;
A
#
# COMPACT_ATOMS: atom_id res chain seq x y z
N MET A 1 -61.50 -27.39 -2.24
CA MET A 1 -60.67 -27.94 -1.13
C MET A 1 -59.20 -28.22 -1.48
N ARG A 2 -58.86 -28.82 -2.64
CA ARG A 2 -57.44 -29.08 -3.01
C ARG A 2 -56.60 -27.82 -3.24
N GLN A 3 -57.14 -26.77 -3.88
CA GLN A 3 -56.40 -25.54 -4.18
C GLN A 3 -56.00 -24.73 -2.94
N HIS A 4 -56.85 -24.65 -1.92
CA HIS A 4 -56.51 -23.94 -0.67
C HIS A 4 -55.40 -24.63 0.13
N LYS A 5 -55.29 -25.97 0.05
CA LYS A 5 -54.20 -26.72 0.66
C LYS A 5 -52.87 -26.46 -0.04
N ALA A 6 -52.86 -26.38 -1.37
CA ALA A 6 -51.66 -26.07 -2.14
C ALA A 6 -51.16 -24.64 -1.85
N LEU A 7 -52.06 -23.66 -1.79
CA LEU A 7 -51.71 -22.27 -1.47
C LEU A 7 -51.12 -22.15 -0.05
N ALA A 8 -51.72 -22.83 0.94
CA ALA A 8 -51.23 -22.82 2.31
C ALA A 8 -49.83 -23.41 2.43
N VAL A 9 -49.53 -24.49 1.71
CA VAL A 9 -48.18 -25.09 1.69
C VAL A 9 -47.17 -24.10 1.11
N ILE A 10 -47.47 -23.47 -0.02
CA ILE A 10 -46.56 -22.49 -0.67
C ILE A 10 -46.23 -21.34 0.28
N ILE A 11 -47.25 -20.78 0.96
CA ILE A 11 -47.08 -19.67 1.89
C ILE A 11 -46.20 -20.09 3.09
N VAL A 12 -46.45 -21.27 3.66
CA VAL A 12 -45.64 -21.79 4.77
C VAL A 12 -44.20 -22.05 4.34
N THR A 13 -43.97 -22.55 3.12
CA THR A 13 -42.60 -22.76 2.60
C THR A 13 -41.88 -21.43 2.37
N LEU A 14 -42.55 -20.42 1.82
CA LEU A 14 -41.98 -19.07 1.64
C LEU A 14 -41.66 -18.39 2.98
N LEU A 15 -42.54 -18.51 3.97
CA LEU A 15 -42.28 -18.01 5.33
C LEU A 15 -41.11 -18.75 5.99
N ALA A 16 -41.02 -20.07 5.82
CA ALA A 16 -39.90 -20.85 6.33
C ALA A 16 -38.56 -20.46 5.68
N LEU A 17 -38.57 -20.16 4.37
CA LEU A 17 -37.40 -19.68 3.63
C LEU A 17 -36.97 -18.26 4.04
N LEU A 18 -37.92 -17.38 4.34
CA LEU A 18 -37.66 -16.02 4.83
C LEU A 18 -37.15 -15.98 6.28
N LEU A 19 -37.48 -17.01 7.07
CA LEU A 19 -37.04 -17.16 8.47
C LEU A 19 -35.72 -17.93 8.60
N LEU A 20 -35.13 -18.38 7.49
CA LEU A 20 -33.76 -18.89 7.53
C LEU A 20 -32.86 -17.73 7.98
N PRO A 21 -32.09 -17.89 9.08
CA PRO A 21 -31.11 -16.89 9.47
C PRO A 21 -30.12 -16.78 8.32
N VAL A 22 -30.21 -15.70 7.55
CA VAL A 22 -29.10 -15.26 6.72
C VAL A 22 -28.08 -14.80 7.73
N SER A 23 -27.20 -15.72 8.13
CA SER A 23 -25.97 -15.35 8.81
C SER A 23 -25.32 -14.33 7.90
N ALA A 24 -25.37 -13.06 8.27
CA ALA A 24 -24.50 -12.08 7.67
C ALA A 24 -23.11 -12.63 7.95
N ALA A 25 -22.50 -13.25 6.93
CA ALA A 25 -21.09 -13.58 6.98
C ALA A 25 -20.42 -12.23 7.18
N SER A 26 -20.08 -11.91 8.43
CA SER A 26 -19.32 -10.72 8.72
C SER A 26 -17.97 -10.99 8.12
N ALA A 27 -17.77 -10.46 6.92
CA ALA A 27 -16.52 -10.49 6.22
C ALA A 27 -15.48 -9.88 7.19
N GLN A 28 -14.61 -10.71 7.73
CA GLN A 28 -13.68 -10.32 8.76
C GLN A 28 -12.47 -9.68 8.08
N ALA A 29 -12.01 -8.54 8.60
CA ALA A 29 -10.81 -7.90 8.08
C ALA A 29 -9.62 -8.87 8.13
N THR A 30 -8.88 -8.97 7.03
CA THR A 30 -7.66 -9.78 6.95
C THR A 30 -6.43 -8.90 6.81
N PHE A 31 -5.30 -9.43 7.30
CA PHE A 31 -4.01 -8.76 7.29
C PHE A 31 -2.99 -9.66 6.62
N ALA A 32 -2.30 -9.15 5.61
CA ALA A 32 -1.23 -9.87 4.93
C ALA A 32 0.10 -9.13 5.14
N THR A 33 1.09 -9.81 5.70
CA THR A 33 2.39 -9.20 6.03
C THR A 33 3.19 -8.87 4.77
N CYS A 34 3.83 -7.70 4.78
CA CYS A 34 4.81 -7.27 3.80
C CYS A 34 6.15 -7.05 4.51
N GLN A 35 7.18 -7.82 4.14
CA GLN A 35 8.53 -7.66 4.67
C GLN A 35 9.58 -7.95 3.59
N GLY A 36 10.55 -7.05 3.43
CA GLY A 36 11.64 -7.25 2.48
C GLY A 36 12.49 -6.02 2.25
N ALA A 37 13.04 -5.94 1.04
CA ALA A 37 13.96 -4.89 0.62
C ALA A 37 13.27 -3.89 -0.31
N PHE A 38 13.65 -2.62 -0.13
CA PHE A 38 13.29 -1.51 -1.01
C PHE A 38 14.57 -1.03 -1.71
N ILE A 39 14.69 -1.37 -3.00
CA ILE A 39 15.95 -1.25 -3.73
C ILE A 39 15.82 -0.14 -4.77
N THR A 40 16.75 0.82 -4.77
CA THR A 40 16.76 1.88 -5.80
C THR A 40 17.07 1.28 -7.17
N ALA A 41 16.16 1.45 -8.13
CA ALA A 41 16.33 0.98 -9.50
C ALA A 41 16.88 2.09 -10.42
N GLY A 42 16.53 3.35 -10.17
CA GLY A 42 17.06 4.48 -10.93
C GLY A 42 16.40 5.81 -10.58
N MET A 43 16.92 6.88 -11.18
CA MET A 43 16.32 8.22 -11.16
C MET A 43 15.74 8.50 -12.54
N VAL A 44 14.47 8.91 -12.57
CA VAL A 44 13.74 9.24 -13.81
C VAL A 44 13.82 10.74 -14.08
N ASP A 45 13.61 11.54 -13.04
CA ASP A 45 13.70 13.00 -13.08
C ASP A 45 14.39 13.47 -11.80
N TRP A 46 15.37 14.37 -11.93
CA TRP A 46 16.09 14.94 -10.80
C TRP A 46 15.28 16.01 -10.05
N GLY A 47 14.15 16.46 -10.61
CA GLY A 47 13.32 17.49 -10.03
C GLY A 47 14.05 18.83 -9.95
N THR A 48 13.62 19.68 -9.01
CA THR A 48 14.23 20.99 -8.75
C THR A 48 14.95 20.99 -7.41
N TRP A 49 16.20 21.45 -7.43
CA TRP A 49 17.03 21.61 -6.24
C TRP A 49 17.30 23.09 -6.01
N THR A 50 17.03 23.57 -4.79
CA THR A 50 17.32 24.96 -4.40
C THR A 50 18.02 25.00 -3.05
N TYR A 51 18.77 26.08 -2.82
CA TYR A 51 19.64 26.19 -1.65
C TYR A 51 19.37 27.43 -0.78
N PRO A 52 18.14 27.66 -0.29
CA PRO A 52 17.81 28.86 0.46
C PRO A 52 18.52 28.89 1.82
N GLY A 53 19.35 29.92 2.04
CA GLY A 53 20.06 30.09 3.30
C GLY A 53 21.05 28.96 3.63
N GLY A 54 21.49 28.19 2.62
CA GLY A 54 22.38 27.04 2.78
C GLY A 54 21.67 25.71 3.06
N ASN A 55 20.35 25.71 3.25
CA ASN A 55 19.54 24.50 3.37
C ASN A 55 19.28 23.90 1.98
N THR A 56 19.01 22.60 1.89
CA THR A 56 18.68 21.92 0.63
C THR A 56 17.18 21.68 0.53
N HIS A 57 16.54 22.24 -0.49
CA HIS A 57 15.14 21.93 -0.81
C HIS A 57 15.06 21.16 -2.12
N VAL A 58 14.40 20.00 -2.08
CA VAL A 58 14.14 19.15 -3.24
C VAL A 58 12.66 19.18 -3.57
N ARG A 59 12.29 19.37 -4.83
CA ARG A 59 10.90 19.34 -5.30
C ARG A 59 10.75 18.43 -6.50
N GLU A 60 9.72 17.59 -6.47
CA GLU A 60 9.33 16.72 -7.60
C GLU A 60 10.48 15.84 -8.13
N LEU A 61 11.36 15.35 -7.23
CA LEU A 61 12.35 14.34 -7.60
C LEU A 61 11.63 13.01 -7.86
N VAL A 62 11.84 12.39 -9.02
CA VAL A 62 11.19 11.13 -9.40
C VAL A 62 12.20 9.99 -9.48
N GLY A 63 12.04 9.02 -8.58
CA GLY A 63 12.85 7.80 -8.52
C GLY A 63 12.02 6.54 -8.78
N THR A 64 12.66 5.50 -9.28
CA THR A 64 12.09 4.16 -9.36
C THR A 64 12.81 3.22 -8.41
N TYR A 65 12.03 2.33 -7.82
CA TYR A 65 12.46 1.35 -6.84
C TYR A 65 11.84 -0.01 -7.15
N GLU A 66 12.52 -1.08 -6.73
CA GLU A 66 11.98 -2.43 -6.75
C GLU A 66 11.69 -2.88 -5.32
N GLN A 67 10.47 -3.38 -5.10
CA GLN A 67 10.06 -4.00 -3.85
C GLN A 67 10.26 -5.50 -3.95
N VAL A 68 11.21 -6.02 -3.18
CA VAL A 68 11.57 -7.44 -3.16
C VAL A 68 11.29 -8.00 -1.77
N MET A 69 10.16 -8.68 -1.62
CA MET A 69 9.61 -9.18 -0.36
C MET A 69 9.41 -10.70 -0.40
N PRO A 70 10.51 -11.48 -0.38
CA PRO A 70 10.42 -12.93 -0.43
C PRO A 70 9.71 -13.48 0.82
N GLY A 71 8.77 -14.38 0.62
CA GLY A 71 7.98 -14.98 1.71
C GLY A 71 6.85 -14.09 2.25
N SER A 72 6.64 -12.91 1.67
CA SER A 72 5.46 -12.07 1.92
C SER A 72 4.36 -12.34 0.91
N ASP A 73 3.21 -11.68 1.09
CA ASP A 73 2.14 -11.71 0.09
C ASP A 73 2.64 -11.21 -1.28
N PRO A 74 2.30 -11.88 -2.39
CA PRO A 74 2.73 -11.46 -3.74
C PRO A 74 2.38 -10.02 -4.07
N ARG A 75 1.29 -9.48 -3.51
CA ARG A 75 0.86 -8.08 -3.69
C ARG A 75 1.83 -7.05 -3.11
N CYS A 76 2.76 -7.46 -2.24
CA CYS A 76 3.79 -6.58 -1.68
C CYS A 76 5.03 -6.43 -2.59
N ASN A 77 5.09 -7.13 -3.73
CA ASN A 77 6.22 -7.08 -4.65
C ASN A 77 5.88 -6.29 -5.91
N GLY A 78 6.86 -5.57 -6.46
CA GLY A 78 6.68 -4.84 -7.72
C GLY A 78 7.55 -3.61 -7.86
N SER A 79 7.38 -2.95 -9.01
CA SER A 79 8.08 -1.72 -9.34
C SER A 79 7.33 -0.52 -8.77
N ASN A 80 8.04 0.36 -8.08
CA ASN A 80 7.49 1.54 -7.43
C ASN A 80 8.08 2.81 -8.05
N THR A 81 7.22 3.72 -8.49
CA THR A 81 7.61 5.08 -8.88
C THR A 81 7.29 6.02 -7.73
N VAL A 82 8.29 6.74 -7.24
CA VAL A 82 8.18 7.62 -6.07
C VAL A 82 8.49 9.05 -6.48
N VAL A 83 7.61 9.96 -6.10
CA VAL A 83 7.84 11.40 -6.18
C VAL A 83 8.24 11.89 -4.79
N THR A 84 9.32 12.67 -4.73
CA THR A 84 9.95 13.12 -3.49
C THR A 84 10.05 14.64 -3.44
N ASN A 85 9.62 15.17 -2.30
CA ASN A 85 9.84 16.53 -1.85
C ASN A 85 10.60 16.47 -0.52
N ALA A 86 11.52 17.40 -0.28
CA ALA A 86 12.29 17.43 0.95
C ALA A 86 12.73 18.83 1.35
N ASN A 87 12.86 19.05 2.66
CA ASN A 87 13.53 20.21 3.24
C ASN A 87 14.60 19.71 4.19
N TRP A 88 15.85 19.83 3.79
CA TRP A 88 16.99 19.42 4.57
C TRP A 88 17.83 20.62 4.97
N ASP A 89 18.49 20.53 6.11
CA ASP A 89 19.54 21.47 6.47
C ASP A 89 20.80 21.27 5.60
N ALA A 90 21.85 22.04 5.88
CA ALA A 90 23.13 21.95 5.16
C ALA A 90 23.83 20.58 5.30
N TYR A 91 23.40 19.72 6.23
CA TYR A 91 23.95 18.40 6.50
C TYR A 91 23.07 17.27 5.96
N GLY A 92 21.97 17.58 5.27
CA GLY A 92 21.05 16.58 4.73
C GLY A 92 20.04 16.04 5.76
N VAL A 93 19.89 16.71 6.90
CA VAL A 93 18.95 16.31 7.97
C VAL A 93 17.64 17.05 7.79
N GLY A 94 16.52 16.33 7.87
CA GLY A 94 15.20 16.95 7.84
C GLY A 94 14.12 16.09 7.17
N PRO A 95 12.90 16.63 7.11
CA PRO A 95 11.75 15.90 6.60
C PRO A 95 11.76 15.75 5.07
N SER A 96 11.18 14.65 4.63
CA SER A 96 10.84 14.37 3.24
C SER A 96 9.41 13.81 3.15
N TRP A 97 8.77 13.98 2.00
CA TRP A 97 7.40 13.52 1.76
C TRP A 97 7.13 13.39 0.27
N GLY A 98 6.03 12.74 -0.08
CA GLY A 98 5.55 12.75 -1.46
C GLY A 98 4.54 11.66 -1.73
N THR A 99 4.55 11.15 -2.95
CA THR A 99 3.61 10.14 -3.43
C THR A 99 4.34 8.95 -4.00
N PHE A 100 3.63 7.83 -4.11
CA PHE A 100 4.16 6.61 -4.69
C PHE A 100 3.11 5.92 -5.55
N HIS A 101 3.58 5.11 -6.50
CA HIS A 101 2.74 4.28 -7.36
C HIS A 101 3.45 2.95 -7.66
N VAL A 102 2.89 1.87 -7.15
CA VAL A 102 3.41 0.50 -7.28
C VAL A 102 2.63 -0.24 -8.35
N VAL A 103 3.36 -0.77 -9.33
CA VAL A 103 2.86 -1.74 -10.28
C VAL A 103 3.40 -3.13 -9.89
N PRO A 104 2.54 -4.13 -9.67
CA PRO A 104 2.94 -5.49 -9.37
C PRO A 104 3.89 -6.05 -10.42
N ASN A 105 4.78 -6.95 -10.01
CA ASN A 105 5.68 -7.58 -10.96
C ASN A 105 4.92 -8.48 -11.96
N GLN A 106 5.57 -8.82 -13.07
CA GLN A 106 5.02 -9.65 -14.16
C GLN A 106 4.56 -11.07 -13.75
N TYR A 107 4.90 -11.52 -12.54
CA TYR A 107 4.47 -12.81 -12.01
C TYR A 107 3.17 -12.73 -11.20
N SER A 108 2.64 -11.52 -11.06
CA SER A 108 1.37 -11.27 -10.38
C SER A 108 0.21 -11.73 -11.25
N ASN A 109 -0.74 -12.44 -10.64
CA ASN A 109 -1.96 -12.93 -11.28
C ASN A 109 -3.15 -11.96 -11.14
N PHE A 110 -2.87 -10.69 -10.86
CA PHE A 110 -3.86 -9.64 -10.67
C PHE A 110 -3.45 -8.37 -11.42
N THR A 111 -4.44 -7.56 -11.75
CA THR A 111 -4.30 -6.24 -12.34
C THR A 111 -4.44 -5.17 -11.26
N GLY A 112 -3.79 -4.03 -11.42
CA GLY A 112 -3.85 -2.97 -10.43
C GLY A 112 -2.52 -2.74 -9.72
N GLY A 113 -2.57 -2.36 -8.45
CA GLY A 113 -1.40 -2.03 -7.65
C GLY A 113 -1.73 -1.12 -6.46
N TRP A 114 -0.74 -0.35 -6.01
CA TRP A 114 -0.88 0.55 -4.86
C TRP A 114 -0.55 1.99 -5.24
N ALA A 115 -1.34 2.94 -4.76
CA ALA A 115 -1.03 4.37 -4.91
C ALA A 115 -1.30 5.10 -3.60
N GLY A 116 -0.47 6.08 -3.26
CA GLY A 116 -0.64 6.80 -2.00
C GLY A 116 0.43 7.83 -1.71
N ALA A 117 0.56 8.13 -0.43
CA ALA A 117 1.48 9.13 0.09
C ALA A 117 2.49 8.51 1.05
N TRP A 118 3.58 9.22 1.26
CA TRP A 118 4.59 8.85 2.24
C TRP A 118 5.18 10.09 2.91
N THR A 119 5.69 9.88 4.11
CA THR A 119 6.45 10.88 4.88
C THR A 119 7.70 10.24 5.44
N GLY A 120 8.78 10.99 5.56
CA GLY A 120 10.02 10.50 6.11
C GLY A 120 10.86 11.57 6.80
N MET A 121 11.92 11.11 7.43
CA MET A 121 12.91 11.92 8.11
C MET A 121 14.30 11.35 7.83
N SER A 122 15.23 12.22 7.46
CA SER A 122 16.66 11.92 7.40
C SER A 122 17.34 12.45 8.65
N TYR A 123 18.23 11.65 9.23
CA TYR A 123 18.86 11.91 10.52
C TYR A 123 20.36 12.21 10.38
N ALA A 124 20.93 12.84 11.42
CA ALA A 124 22.33 13.27 11.43
C ALA A 124 23.34 12.11 11.41
N ASP A 125 22.92 10.90 11.78
CA ASP A 125 23.73 9.68 11.68
C ASP A 125 23.73 9.07 10.27
N GLY A 126 23.04 9.69 9.31
CA GLY A 126 22.93 9.26 7.92
C GLY A 126 21.80 8.26 7.67
N THR A 127 21.05 7.85 8.69
CA THR A 127 19.88 6.97 8.54
C THR A 127 18.66 7.75 8.04
N SER A 128 17.64 7.05 7.56
CA SER A 128 16.34 7.65 7.26
C SER A 128 15.20 6.68 7.55
N SER A 129 14.08 7.20 8.04
CA SER A 129 12.85 6.44 8.28
C SER A 129 11.73 6.99 7.41
N ILE A 130 10.96 6.10 6.79
CA ILE A 130 9.81 6.43 5.93
C ILE A 130 8.57 5.68 6.41
N ARG A 131 7.44 6.35 6.38
CA ARG A 131 6.10 5.77 6.57
C ARG A 131 5.27 5.97 5.32
N VAL A 132 4.65 4.88 4.86
CA VAL A 132 3.89 4.78 3.62
C VAL A 132 2.46 4.38 3.95
N GLU A 133 1.50 5.09 3.34
CA GLU A 133 0.08 4.77 3.42
C GLU A 133 -0.52 4.87 2.02
N GLY A 134 -1.17 3.81 1.55
CA GLY A 134 -1.76 3.80 0.23
C GLY A 134 -2.99 2.93 0.09
N HIS A 135 -3.63 3.10 -1.06
CA HIS A 135 -4.87 2.42 -1.44
C HIS A 135 -4.62 1.53 -2.65
N GLY A 136 -5.28 0.38 -2.65
CA GLY A 136 -5.28 -0.50 -3.81
C GLY A 136 -6.14 0.07 -4.94
N TYR A 137 -5.70 -0.14 -6.17
CA TYR A 137 -6.48 0.12 -7.39
C TYR A 137 -6.56 -1.15 -8.24
N GLY A 138 -7.48 -1.21 -9.20
CA GLY A 138 -7.74 -2.41 -9.99
C GLY A 138 -8.32 -3.53 -9.13
N ASP A 139 -7.74 -4.73 -9.20
CA ASP A 139 -8.22 -5.89 -8.42
C ASP A 139 -7.99 -5.72 -6.89
N LEU A 140 -7.26 -4.69 -6.49
CA LEU A 140 -6.98 -4.36 -5.08
C LEU A 140 -7.88 -3.24 -4.53
N GLU A 141 -8.88 -2.79 -5.29
CA GLU A 141 -9.82 -1.75 -4.82
C GLU A 141 -10.46 -2.11 -3.47
N GLY A 142 -10.53 -1.12 -2.58
CA GLY A 142 -11.03 -1.28 -1.21
C GLY A 142 -9.98 -1.74 -0.19
N GLN A 143 -8.81 -2.20 -0.64
CA GLN A 143 -7.70 -2.57 0.24
C GLN A 143 -6.78 -1.38 0.54
N GLN A 144 -6.01 -1.50 1.61
CA GLN A 144 -5.03 -0.49 2.04
C GLN A 144 -3.68 -1.14 2.32
N VAL A 145 -2.61 -0.38 2.17
CA VAL A 145 -1.24 -0.82 2.48
C VAL A 145 -0.57 0.16 3.42
N PHE A 146 0.10 -0.37 4.44
CA PHE A 146 0.84 0.38 5.44
C PHE A 146 2.24 -0.20 5.55
N VAL A 147 3.27 0.60 5.28
CA VAL A 147 4.67 0.15 5.31
C VAL A 147 5.55 1.18 6.00
N GLU A 148 6.45 0.70 6.84
CA GLU A 148 7.58 1.45 7.36
C GLU A 148 8.85 0.99 6.63
N ILE A 149 9.71 1.93 6.26
CA ILE A 149 10.97 1.66 5.58
C ILE A 149 12.12 2.36 6.31
N GLU A 150 13.14 1.60 6.64
CA GLU A 150 14.36 2.06 7.29
C GLU A 150 15.53 1.99 6.29
N PHE A 151 16.21 3.11 6.08
CA PHE A 151 17.45 3.17 5.29
C PHE A 151 18.63 3.31 6.24
N PRO A 152 19.57 2.35 6.28
CA PRO A 152 20.71 2.40 7.19
C PRO A 152 21.79 3.39 6.73
N GLY A 153 21.64 3.98 5.55
CA GLY A 153 22.58 4.95 5.00
C GLY A 153 22.19 5.39 3.60
N LEU A 154 22.87 6.44 3.11
CA LEU A 154 22.71 6.93 1.74
C LEU A 154 23.09 5.82 0.74
N PHE A 155 22.19 5.53 -0.21
CA PHE A 155 22.31 4.48 -1.24
C PHE A 155 22.26 3.03 -0.75
N ALA A 156 22.11 2.77 0.55
CA ALA A 156 21.84 1.42 1.03
C ALA A 156 20.41 1.00 0.68
N PRO A 157 20.15 -0.30 0.41
CA PRO A 157 18.78 -0.80 0.32
C PRO A 157 18.00 -0.52 1.60
N GLY A 158 16.76 -0.09 1.45
CA GLY A 158 15.84 0.08 2.58
C GLY A 158 15.32 -1.28 3.06
N THR A 159 15.08 -1.40 4.36
CA THR A 159 14.34 -2.52 4.95
C THR A 159 12.90 -2.11 5.14
N ALA A 160 11.97 -2.79 4.48
CA ALA A 160 10.55 -2.52 4.54
C ALA A 160 9.83 -3.54 5.44
N SER A 161 8.92 -3.06 6.29
CA SER A 161 8.03 -3.89 7.11
C SER A 161 6.64 -3.26 7.22
N GLY A 162 5.59 -4.05 7.05
CA GLY A 162 4.23 -3.54 6.98
C GLY A 162 3.19 -4.62 6.74
N TYR A 163 2.00 -4.19 6.31
CA TYR A 163 0.89 -5.09 5.99
C TYR A 163 -0.08 -4.48 4.97
N ILE A 164 -0.79 -5.38 4.30
CA ILE A 164 -2.01 -5.09 3.54
C ILE A 164 -3.20 -5.35 4.45
N LEU A 165 -4.13 -4.40 4.48
CA LEU A 165 -5.43 -4.51 5.12
C LEU A 165 -6.49 -4.73 4.04
N ASP A 166 -7.20 -5.85 4.11
CA ASP A 166 -8.43 -6.09 3.37
C ASP A 166 -9.62 -6.04 4.35
N PRO A 167 -10.40 -4.95 4.34
CA PRO A 167 -11.54 -4.78 5.26
C PRO A 167 -12.68 -5.77 5.01
N HIS A 168 -12.72 -6.38 3.82
CA HIS A 168 -13.85 -7.21 3.38
C HIS A 168 -13.54 -8.70 3.42
N GLY A 169 -12.31 -9.12 3.74
CA GLY A 169 -11.95 -10.52 3.89
C GLY A 169 -12.28 -11.37 2.65
N GLY A 170 -11.31 -11.50 1.76
CA GLY A 170 -11.41 -12.34 0.55
C GLY A 170 -11.84 -13.80 0.77
#